data_AF-A0A7W7NY41-F1
#
_entry.id   AF-A0A7W7NY41-F1
#
_cell.length_a   1.000
_cell.length_b   1.000
_cell.length_c   1.000
_cell.angle_alpha   90.00
_cell.angle_beta   90.00
_cell.angle_gamma   90.00
#
_symmetry.space_group_name_H-M   'P 1'
#
loop_
_entity.id
_entity.type
_entity.pdbx_description
1 polymer ?
#
loop_
_entity_poly.entity_id
_entity_poly.type
_entity_poly.pdbx_seq_one_letter_code
_entity_poly.pdbx_strand_id
1 'polypeptide(L)'
;MAVRPGIEHLLDTLKDRFDFALWSNSGLPYIHEVLTELWKPHWPALVDIFCGADSAPICENGTARGWFKDVRKICKRHPQYAKEDILCLDDKWDVWSRSYGNLITIRAFFGKPDRWLYSAADYISSIANEPNFRKLEKRGWHNRFPEQFDSYEP
;
A
#
# COMPACT_ATOMS: atom_id res chain seq x y z
N MET A 1 7.65 17.27 6.26
CA MET A 1 6.62 16.22 6.49
C MET A 1 7.22 15.07 7.31
N ALA A 2 6.44 14.32 8.11
CA ALA A 2 7.00 13.20 8.89
C ALA A 2 7.06 11.91 8.05
N VAL A 3 8.24 11.28 7.95
CA VAL A 3 8.40 9.98 7.27
C VAL A 3 8.18 8.86 8.29
N ARG A 4 7.34 7.88 7.93
CA ARG A 4 7.09 6.72 8.80
C ARG A 4 8.35 5.85 8.89
N PRO A 5 8.83 5.52 10.10
CA PRO A 5 9.94 4.60 10.27
C PRO A 5 9.70 3.25 9.59
N GLY A 6 10.77 2.66 9.05
CA GLY A 6 10.72 1.35 8.39
C GLY A 6 10.44 1.37 6.89
N ILE A 7 10.19 2.53 6.27
CA ILE A 7 10.00 2.61 4.81
C ILE A 7 11.21 2.09 4.02
N GLU A 8 12.42 2.45 4.45
CA GLU A 8 13.65 2.00 3.79
C GLU A 8 13.82 0.49 3.90
N HIS A 9 13.59 -0.06 5.10
CA HIS A 9 13.61 -1.50 5.32
C HIS A 9 12.55 -2.23 4.49
N LEU A 10 11.33 -1.69 4.38
CA LEU A 10 10.28 -2.28 3.56
C LEU A 10 10.66 -2.33 2.08
N LEU A 11 11.19 -1.23 1.54
CA LEU A 11 11.62 -1.17 0.15
C LEU A 11 12.81 -2.10 -0.11
N ASP A 12 13.82 -2.09 0.74
CA ASP A 12 15.00 -2.95 0.59
C ASP A 12 14.69 -4.44 0.72
N THR A 13 13.76 -4.81 1.59
CA THR A 13 13.37 -6.22 1.78
C THR A 13 12.58 -6.76 0.58
N LEU A 14 11.83 -5.90 -0.12
CA LEU A 14 10.89 -6.32 -1.14
C LEU A 14 11.37 -6.09 -2.58
N LYS A 15 12.39 -5.25 -2.79
CA LYS A 15 12.80 -4.79 -4.14
C LYS A 15 13.24 -5.87 -5.12
N ASP A 16 13.77 -6.99 -4.64
CA ASP A 16 14.21 -8.08 -5.51
C ASP A 16 13.06 -9.01 -5.92
N ARG A 17 11.86 -8.82 -5.36
CA ARG A 17 10.69 -9.68 -5.57
C ARG A 17 9.44 -8.94 -6.05
N PHE A 18 9.38 -7.63 -5.85
CA PHE A 18 8.21 -6.81 -6.17
C PHE A 18 8.62 -5.54 -6.91
N ASP A 19 7.83 -5.23 -7.94
CA ASP A 19 7.75 -3.91 -8.51
C ASP A 19 6.85 -3.01 -7.63
N PHE A 20 7.12 -1.70 -7.61
CA PHE A 20 6.38 -0.76 -6.76
C PHE A 20 5.58 0.23 -7.59
N ALA A 21 4.33 0.46 -7.19
CA ALA A 21 3.53 1.58 -7.67
C ALA A 21 3.01 2.38 -6.49
N LEU A 22 2.83 3.69 -6.67
CA LEU A 22 2.18 4.54 -5.68
C LEU A 22 0.73 4.76 -6.08
N TRP A 23 -0.22 4.63 -5.16
CA TRP A 23 -1.61 5.04 -5.38
C TRP A 23 -2.09 5.94 -4.24
N SER A 24 -2.28 7.23 -4.54
CA SER A 24 -2.86 8.21 -3.62
C SER A 24 -4.18 8.76 -4.16
N ASN A 25 -5.14 9.05 -3.29
CA ASN A 25 -6.38 9.74 -3.69
C ASN A 25 -6.16 11.26 -3.88
N SER A 26 -4.93 11.75 -3.73
CA SER A 26 -4.58 13.16 -3.91
C SER A 26 -4.39 13.53 -5.39
N GLY A 27 -4.35 14.82 -5.69
CA GLY A 27 -4.02 15.31 -7.03
C GLY A 27 -2.57 15.01 -7.41
N LEU A 28 -2.33 14.79 -8.70
CA LEU A 28 -1.00 14.48 -9.23
C LEU A 28 0.09 15.53 -8.88
N PRO A 29 -0.20 16.86 -8.91
CA PRO A 29 0.81 17.86 -8.52
C PRO A 29 1.31 17.69 -7.08
N TYR A 30 0.40 17.46 -6.13
CA TYR A 30 0.74 17.23 -4.73
C TYR A 30 1.57 15.95 -4.55
N ILE A 31 1.23 14.89 -5.28
CA ILE A 31 1.99 13.63 -5.22
C ILE A 31 3.44 13.86 -5.69
N HIS A 32 3.64 14.58 -6.78
CA HIS A 32 5.00 14.88 -7.28
C HIS A 32 5.80 15.76 -6.33
N GLU A 33 5.18 16.74 -5.69
CA GLU A 33 5.82 17.57 -4.66
C GLU A 33 6.32 16.69 -3.49
N VAL A 34 5.43 15.83 -2.95
CA VAL A 34 5.75 14.89 -1.87
C VAL A 34 6.87 13.93 -2.27
N LEU A 35 6.82 13.37 -3.48
CA LEU A 35 7.86 12.46 -3.97
C LEU A 35 9.20 13.16 -4.18
N THR A 36 9.19 14.42 -4.60
CA THR A 36 10.42 15.22 -4.75
C THR A 36 11.09 15.46 -3.39
N GLU A 37 10.30 15.68 -2.33
CA GLU A 37 10.82 15.87 -0.97
C GLU A 37 11.28 14.54 -0.34
N LEU A 38 10.51 13.45 -0.54
CA LEU A 38 10.66 12.24 0.27
C LEU A 38 11.22 11.01 -0.45
N TRP A 39 11.04 10.87 -1.76
CA TRP A 39 11.43 9.65 -2.48
C TRP A 39 12.92 9.69 -2.81
N LYS A 40 13.70 8.86 -2.11
CA LYS A 40 15.16 8.91 -2.21
C LYS A 40 15.64 8.29 -3.53
N PRO A 41 16.72 8.81 -4.17
CA PRO A 41 17.22 8.27 -5.43
C PRO A 41 17.66 6.80 -5.40
N HIS A 42 18.01 6.25 -4.23
CA HIS A 42 18.40 4.85 -4.08
C HIS A 42 17.21 3.91 -3.83
N TRP A 43 16.00 4.44 -3.66
CA TRP A 43 14.80 3.62 -3.55
C TRP A 43 14.39 3.07 -4.91
N PRO A 44 13.65 1.94 -4.95
CA PRO A 44 13.16 1.36 -6.19
C PRO A 44 12.40 2.37 -7.04
N ALA A 45 12.58 2.28 -8.35
CA ALA A 45 11.77 3.05 -9.28
C ALA A 45 10.30 2.64 -9.16
N LEU A 46 9.40 3.63 -9.21
CA LEU A 46 7.98 3.35 -9.31
C LEU A 46 7.63 2.99 -10.75
N VAL A 47 6.93 1.88 -10.96
CA VAL A 47 6.43 1.49 -12.29
C VAL A 47 5.28 2.39 -12.75
N ASP A 48 4.57 3.01 -11.80
CA ASP A 48 3.52 3.98 -12.08
C ASP A 48 3.13 4.78 -10.82
N ILE A 49 2.42 5.88 -11.05
CA ILE A 49 1.79 6.70 -10.03
C ILE A 49 0.31 6.86 -10.38
N PHE A 50 -0.55 6.37 -9.49
CA PHE A 50 -2.00 6.53 -9.55
C PHE A 50 -2.44 7.65 -8.60
N CYS A 51 -3.31 8.53 -9.09
CA CYS A 51 -3.80 9.69 -8.36
C CYS A 51 -5.32 9.64 -8.11
N GLY A 52 -5.89 10.71 -7.53
CA GLY A 52 -7.33 10.82 -7.29
C GLY A 52 -8.18 10.65 -8.56
N ALA A 53 -7.71 11.13 -9.71
CA ALA A 53 -8.38 10.93 -11.01
C ALA A 53 -8.42 9.44 -11.43
N ASP A 54 -7.50 8.65 -10.91
CA ASP A 54 -7.46 7.20 -11.13
C ASP A 54 -8.37 6.46 -10.16
N SER A 55 -9.08 7.14 -9.27
CA SER A 55 -10.00 6.50 -8.35
C SER A 55 -11.44 6.61 -8.88
N ALA A 56 -12.29 5.61 -8.60
CA ALA A 56 -13.70 5.65 -9.02
C ALA A 56 -14.56 6.31 -7.93
N PRO A 57 -15.50 7.22 -8.24
CA PRO A 57 -16.31 7.85 -7.20
C PRO A 57 -17.23 6.83 -6.50
N ILE A 58 -17.41 7.00 -5.19
CA ILE A 58 -18.53 6.42 -4.44
C ILE A 58 -19.72 7.33 -4.68
N CYS A 59 -20.77 6.88 -5.37
CA CYS A 59 -22.01 7.65 -5.47
C CYS A 59 -23.05 7.07 -4.52
N GLU A 60 -23.44 7.83 -3.49
CA GLU A 60 -24.56 7.50 -2.61
C GLU A 60 -25.66 8.54 -2.85
N ASN A 61 -26.86 8.09 -3.24
CA ASN A 61 -27.98 8.98 -3.59
C ASN A 61 -27.63 10.07 -4.61
N GLY A 62 -26.83 9.73 -5.63
CA GLY A 62 -26.37 10.67 -6.65
C GLY A 62 -25.26 11.64 -6.20
N THR A 63 -24.79 11.54 -4.95
CA THR A 63 -23.72 12.37 -4.40
C THR A 63 -22.40 11.59 -4.29
N ALA A 64 -21.31 12.15 -4.79
CA ALA A 64 -19.99 11.57 -4.62
C ALA A 64 -19.52 11.67 -3.14
N ARG A 65 -19.33 10.55 -2.45
CA ARG A 65 -18.92 10.47 -1.04
C ARG A 65 -17.50 9.94 -0.81
N GLY A 66 -16.78 9.54 -1.86
CA GLY A 66 -15.41 9.06 -1.72
C GLY A 66 -14.83 8.58 -3.04
N TRP A 67 -13.66 7.94 -2.98
CA TRP A 67 -12.90 7.47 -4.13
C TRP A 67 -12.35 6.06 -3.89
N PHE A 68 -12.75 5.11 -4.74
CA PHE A 68 -12.30 3.72 -4.72
C PHE A 68 -11.03 3.51 -5.55
N LYS A 69 -10.09 2.76 -4.97
CA LYS A 69 -8.95 2.15 -5.66
C LYS A 69 -9.35 0.75 -6.12
N ASP A 70 -9.05 0.45 -7.37
CA ASP A 70 -9.47 -0.79 -8.03
C ASP A 70 -8.33 -1.34 -8.86
N VAL A 71 -7.77 -2.48 -8.45
CA VAL A 71 -6.59 -3.08 -9.09
C VAL A 71 -6.80 -3.37 -10.58
N ARG A 72 -8.05 -3.43 -11.07
CA ARG A 72 -8.34 -3.49 -12.51
C ARG A 72 -7.70 -2.34 -13.30
N LYS A 73 -7.55 -1.16 -12.70
CA LYS A 73 -6.89 -0.02 -13.36
C LYS A 73 -5.38 -0.23 -13.47
N ILE A 74 -4.77 -0.86 -12.48
CA ILE A 74 -3.37 -1.29 -12.55
C ILE A 74 -3.22 -2.29 -13.70
N CYS A 75 -4.00 -3.38 -13.71
CA CYS A 75 -3.95 -4.39 -14.78
C CYS A 75 -4.25 -3.80 -16.17
N LYS A 76 -5.08 -2.76 -16.26
CA LYS A 76 -5.37 -2.08 -17.54
C LYS A 76 -4.17 -1.29 -18.06
N ARG A 77 -3.42 -0.62 -17.19
CA ARG A 77 -2.21 0.15 -17.56
C ARG A 77 -0.98 -0.74 -17.71
N HIS A 78 -0.93 -1.82 -16.93
CA HIS A 78 0.18 -2.75 -16.82
C HIS A 78 -0.32 -4.19 -16.94
N PRO A 79 -0.60 -4.67 -18.17
CA PRO A 79 -1.16 -6.00 -18.41
C PRO A 79 -0.30 -7.16 -17.95
N GLN A 80 1.00 -6.93 -17.69
CA GLN A 80 1.91 -7.92 -17.13
C GLN A 80 1.62 -8.27 -15.66
N TYR A 81 0.87 -7.43 -14.94
CA TYR A 81 0.49 -7.71 -13.55
C TYR A 81 -0.93 -8.26 -13.49
N ALA A 82 -1.05 -9.55 -13.16
CA ALA A 82 -2.33 -10.18 -12.87
C ALA A 82 -2.86 -9.70 -11.50
N LYS A 83 -4.18 -9.74 -11.30
CA LYS A 83 -4.77 -9.28 -10.02
C LYS A 83 -4.35 -10.16 -8.85
N GLU A 84 -4.05 -11.41 -9.14
CA GLU A 84 -3.66 -12.44 -8.18
C GLU A 84 -2.28 -12.15 -7.59
N ASP A 85 -1.44 -11.38 -8.32
CA ASP A 85 -0.05 -11.07 -7.99
C ASP A 85 0.14 -9.63 -7.48
N ILE A 86 -0.95 -8.89 -7.24
CA ILE A 86 -0.90 -7.51 -6.73
C ILE A 86 -1.22 -7.49 -5.22
N LEU A 87 -0.36 -6.86 -4.44
CA LEU A 87 -0.61 -6.49 -3.05
C LEU A 87 -0.72 -4.96 -2.92
N CYS A 88 -1.62 -4.50 -2.05
CA CYS A 88 -1.86 -3.09 -1.81
C CYS A 88 -1.73 -2.82 -0.32
N LEU A 89 -0.80 -1.96 0.07
CA LEU A 89 -0.59 -1.55 1.45
C LEU A 89 -1.24 -0.18 1.68
N ASP A 90 -2.26 -0.11 2.52
CA ASP A 90 -3.05 1.12 2.73
C ASP A 90 -3.65 1.16 4.14
N ASP A 91 -3.89 2.36 4.68
CA ASP A 91 -4.51 2.53 5.99
C ASP A 91 -6.05 2.54 5.94
N LYS A 92 -6.63 2.75 4.76
CA LYS A 92 -8.08 2.86 4.55
C LYS A 92 -8.61 1.62 3.85
N TRP A 93 -9.42 0.82 4.54
CA TRP A 93 -10.01 -0.37 3.94
C TRP A 93 -11.14 -0.06 2.98
N ASP A 94 -11.96 0.94 3.29
CA ASP A 94 -13.17 1.33 2.56
C ASP A 94 -12.89 1.73 1.10
N VAL A 95 -11.77 2.41 0.85
CA VAL A 95 -11.35 2.80 -0.51
C VAL A 95 -10.99 1.58 -1.37
N TRP A 96 -10.69 0.42 -0.78
CA TRP A 96 -10.35 -0.82 -1.49
C TRP A 96 -11.50 -1.80 -1.58
N SER A 97 -12.75 -1.35 -1.40
CA SER A 97 -13.91 -2.27 -1.35
C SER A 97 -14.13 -3.13 -2.59
N ARG A 98 -13.60 -2.72 -3.74
CA ARG A 98 -13.64 -3.48 -5.00
C ARG A 98 -12.47 -4.44 -5.17
N SER A 99 -11.52 -4.45 -4.24
CA SER A 99 -10.25 -5.16 -4.31
C SER A 99 -9.73 -5.56 -2.92
N TYR A 100 -10.62 -5.87 -1.96
CA TYR A 100 -10.23 -6.29 -0.60
C TYR A 100 -9.24 -7.46 -0.58
N GLY A 101 -9.37 -8.39 -1.52
CA GLY A 101 -8.45 -9.52 -1.64
C GLY A 101 -6.99 -9.09 -1.86
N ASN A 102 -6.73 -7.89 -2.37
CA ASN A 102 -5.39 -7.36 -2.60
C ASN A 102 -4.85 -6.56 -1.41
N LEU A 103 -5.70 -6.19 -0.46
CA LEU A 103 -5.37 -5.25 0.60
C LEU A 103 -4.65 -5.92 1.77
N ILE A 104 -3.54 -5.31 2.18
CA ILE A 104 -2.93 -5.43 3.51
C ILE A 104 -3.19 -4.10 4.22
N THR A 105 -4.01 -4.13 5.26
CA THR A 105 -4.32 -2.93 6.04
C THR A 105 -3.20 -2.62 7.04
N ILE A 106 -2.81 -1.35 7.13
CA ILE A 106 -1.92 -0.85 8.19
C ILE A 106 -2.62 0.22 9.01
N ARG A 107 -2.09 0.53 10.19
CA ARG A 107 -2.61 1.66 10.97
C ARG A 107 -2.22 2.99 10.32
N ALA A 108 -3.12 3.97 10.33
CA ALA A 108 -2.81 5.34 9.95
C ALA A 108 -1.64 5.90 10.77
N PHE A 109 -0.75 6.65 10.12
CA PHE A 109 0.43 7.24 10.75
C PHE A 109 0.26 8.75 10.92
N PHE A 110 0.33 9.22 12.17
CA PHE A 110 0.16 10.63 12.52
C PHE A 110 1.45 11.25 13.08
N GLY A 111 2.61 10.71 12.69
CA GLY A 111 3.93 11.22 13.09
C GLY A 111 4.52 10.60 14.36
N LYS A 112 3.73 9.84 15.16
CA LYS A 112 4.28 9.06 16.27
C LYS A 112 5.01 7.83 15.70
N PRO A 113 6.32 7.65 15.95
CA PRO A 113 7.08 6.50 15.50
C PRO A 113 6.38 5.17 15.84
N ASP A 114 6.43 4.22 14.91
CA ASP A 114 5.89 2.87 15.09
C ASP A 114 6.69 1.87 14.25
N ARG A 115 6.32 0.58 14.36
CA ARG A 115 7.00 -0.54 13.72
C ARG A 115 6.23 -1.16 12.55
N TRP A 116 5.10 -0.57 12.15
CA TRP A 116 4.17 -1.20 11.19
C TRP A 116 4.81 -1.52 9.84
N LEU A 117 5.68 -0.67 9.32
CA LEU A 117 6.33 -0.92 8.02
C LEU A 117 7.39 -2.02 8.10
N TYR A 118 8.04 -2.22 9.25
CA TYR A 118 8.95 -3.34 9.45
C TYR A 118 8.19 -4.67 9.40
N SER A 119 7.11 -4.78 10.18
CA SER A 119 6.29 -5.99 10.19
C SER A 119 5.63 -6.24 8.83
N ALA A 120 5.23 -5.19 8.12
CA ALA A 120 4.66 -5.32 6.79
C ALA A 120 5.67 -5.90 5.80
N ALA A 121 6.95 -5.49 5.89
CA ALA A 121 8.03 -6.05 5.08
C ALA A 121 8.18 -7.56 5.32
N ASP A 122 8.28 -7.97 6.59
CA ASP A 122 8.43 -9.37 6.98
C ASP A 122 7.22 -10.20 6.52
N TYR A 123 6.01 -9.68 6.72
CA TYR A 123 4.79 -10.35 6.32
C TYR A 123 4.72 -10.54 4.81
N ILE A 124 4.91 -9.46 4.02
CA ILE A 124 4.85 -9.52 2.56
C ILE A 124 5.94 -10.47 2.02
N SER A 125 7.14 -10.41 2.58
CA SER A 125 8.24 -11.34 2.23
C SER A 125 7.88 -12.80 2.51
N SER A 126 7.22 -13.08 3.64
CA SER A 126 6.80 -14.43 4.02
C SER A 126 5.77 -15.05 3.08
N ILE A 127 4.94 -14.23 2.44
CA ILE A 127 3.90 -14.68 1.51
C ILE A 127 4.33 -14.53 0.04
N ALA A 128 5.54 -14.06 -0.26
CA ALA A 128 5.93 -13.66 -1.62
C ALA A 128 5.86 -14.77 -2.69
N ASN A 129 5.88 -16.05 -2.28
CA ASN A 129 5.78 -17.20 -3.18
C ASN A 129 4.34 -17.71 -3.35
N GLU A 130 3.35 -17.05 -2.73
CA GLU A 130 1.95 -17.44 -2.85
C GLU A 130 1.44 -17.19 -4.28
N PRO A 131 0.88 -18.20 -4.96
CA PRO A 131 0.49 -18.07 -6.37
C PRO A 131 -0.77 -17.21 -6.57
N ASN A 132 -1.41 -16.79 -5.49
CA ASN A 132 -2.60 -15.94 -5.52
C ASN A 132 -2.80 -15.26 -4.17
N PHE A 133 -2.31 -14.03 -4.03
CA PHE A 133 -2.41 -13.24 -2.80
C PHE A 133 -3.86 -12.99 -2.37
N ARG A 134 -4.82 -13.04 -3.32
CA ARG A 134 -6.22 -12.76 -3.03
C ARG A 134 -6.91 -13.84 -2.21
N LYS A 135 -6.36 -15.05 -2.19
CA LYS A 135 -6.88 -16.17 -1.38
C LYS A 135 -6.43 -16.12 0.08
N LEU A 136 -5.43 -15.30 0.39
CA LEU A 136 -4.88 -15.19 1.74
C LEU A 136 -5.82 -14.38 2.63
N GLU A 137 -6.07 -14.87 3.84
CA GLU A 137 -6.60 -14.04 4.92
C GLU A 137 -5.48 -13.14 5.46
N LYS A 138 -5.63 -11.84 5.23
CA LYS A 138 -4.70 -10.76 5.57
C LYS A 138 -5.20 -9.92 6.75
N ARG A 139 -6.43 -10.05 7.23
CA ARG A 139 -6.86 -9.34 8.45
C ARG A 139 -6.10 -9.92 9.65
N GLY A 140 -5.70 -9.04 10.57
CA GLY A 140 -4.90 -9.44 11.73
C GLY A 140 -3.52 -9.98 11.40
N TRP A 141 -2.99 -9.76 10.17
CA TRP A 141 -1.68 -10.25 9.75
C TRP A 141 -0.55 -9.87 10.72
N HIS A 142 -0.65 -8.70 11.36
CA HIS A 142 0.29 -8.17 12.34
C HIS A 142 0.36 -9.01 13.62
N ASN A 143 -0.67 -9.79 13.96
CA ASN A 143 -0.65 -10.70 15.11
C ASN A 143 0.37 -11.84 14.94
N ARG A 144 0.91 -12.04 13.74
CA ARG A 144 2.02 -12.98 13.48
C ARG A 144 3.38 -12.44 13.94
N PHE A 145 3.46 -11.15 14.27
CA PHE A 145 4.68 -10.46 14.67
C PHE A 145 4.49 -9.68 15.99
N PRO A 146 3.96 -10.30 17.07
CA PRO A 146 3.59 -9.59 18.30
C PRO A 146 4.79 -8.89 18.96
N GLU A 147 5.94 -9.55 18.98
CA GLU A 147 7.21 -9.06 19.53
C GLU A 147 7.63 -7.68 18.95
N GLN A 148 7.23 -7.40 17.70
CA GLN A 148 7.58 -6.16 17.01
C GLN A 148 6.70 -4.97 17.42
N PHE A 149 5.58 -5.23 18.10
CA PHE A 149 4.66 -4.23 18.61
C PHE A 149 4.69 -4.11 20.14
N ASP A 150 5.16 -5.14 20.86
CA ASP A 150 5.19 -5.19 22.34
C ASP A 150 6.25 -4.28 23.00
N SER A 151 7.21 -3.75 22.24
CA SER A 151 8.24 -2.82 22.77
C SER A 151 7.91 -1.33 22.58
N TYR A 152 6.71 -1.02 22.08
CA TYR A 152 6.24 0.35 21.80
C TYR A 152 5.04 0.70 22.69
N GLU A 153 5.24 0.69 24.02
CA GLU A 153 4.30 1.38 24.91
C GLU A 153 4.54 2.91 24.90
N PRO A 154 3.50 3.73 25.17
CA PRO A 154 3.50 5.16 24.91
C PRO A 154 4.61 5.99 25.54
#